data_AF-A0A519VUZ3-F1
#
_entry.id   AF-A0A519VUZ3-F1
#
_cell.length_a   1.000
_cell.length_b   1.000
_cell.length_c   1.000
_cell.angle_alpha   90.00
_cell.angle_beta   90.00
_cell.angle_gamma   90.00
#
_symmetry.space_group_name_H-M   'P 1'
#
loop_
_entity.id
_entity.type
_entity.pdbx_description
1 polymer ?
#
loop_
_entity_poly.entity_id
_entity_poly.type
_entity_poly.pdbx_seq_one_letter_code
_entity_poly.pdbx_strand_id
1 'polypeptide(L)'
;AAAKTFEDLGVAAYNGAGVRLVSNDFLLAAGKIVSVEARHAAYVRDLISNGSFANTEVVNANGLDQAFTPAQVLAAAGGFIKTKINVINL
;
A
#
# COMPACT_ATOMS: atom_id res chain seq x y z
N ALA A 1 -11.17 10.96 -0.30
CA ALA A 1 -9.76 11.37 -0.48
C ALA A 1 -8.84 10.63 0.50
N ALA A 2 -8.92 10.87 1.82
CA ALA A 2 -8.03 10.21 2.80
C ALA A 2 -8.10 8.68 2.77
N ALA A 3 -9.31 8.08 2.74
CA ALA A 3 -9.47 6.63 2.65
C ALA A 3 -8.73 6.03 1.45
N LYS A 4 -8.95 6.55 0.24
CA LYS A 4 -8.22 6.15 -0.98
C LYS A 4 -6.70 6.15 -0.74
N THR A 5 -6.17 7.26 -0.21
CA THR A 5 -4.74 7.40 0.07
C THR A 5 -4.22 6.33 1.03
N PHE A 6 -4.95 6.03 2.11
CA PHE A 6 -4.50 5.05 3.10
C PHE A 6 -4.57 3.61 2.59
N GLU A 7 -5.66 3.21 1.91
CA GLU A 7 -5.78 1.86 1.37
C GLU A 7 -4.74 1.59 0.28
N ASP A 8 -4.52 2.55 -0.63
CA ASP A 8 -3.47 2.45 -1.66
C ASP A 8 -2.07 2.34 -1.02
N LEU A 9 -1.82 3.13 0.02
CA LEU A 9 -0.56 3.13 0.76
C LEU A 9 -0.34 1.80 1.48
N GLY A 10 -1.38 1.22 2.09
CA GLY A 10 -1.33 -0.09 2.74
C GLY A 10 -0.90 -1.18 1.75
N VAL A 11 -1.51 -1.20 0.56
CA VAL A 11 -1.14 -2.12 -0.52
C VAL A 11 0.33 -1.99 -0.88
N ALA A 12 0.75 -0.77 -1.22
CA ALA A 12 2.12 -0.52 -1.66
C ALA A 12 3.16 -0.80 -0.57
N ALA A 13 2.84 -0.51 0.69
CA ALA A 13 3.72 -0.75 1.83
C ALA A 13 3.95 -2.25 2.09
N TYR A 14 2.89 -3.07 2.12
CA TYR A 14 3.03 -4.50 2.34
C TYR A 14 3.74 -5.20 1.18
N ASN A 15 3.42 -4.84 -0.06
CA ASN A 15 4.12 -5.37 -1.24
C ASN A 15 5.62 -5.04 -1.22
N GLY A 16 5.97 -3.79 -0.88
CA GLY A 16 7.36 -3.37 -0.76
C GLY A 16 8.10 -3.98 0.43
N ALA A 17 7.40 -4.26 1.53
CA ALA A 17 7.97 -4.90 2.71
C ALA A 17 8.23 -6.40 2.51
N GLY A 18 7.53 -7.06 1.59
CA GLY A 18 7.61 -8.52 1.37
C GLY A 18 9.03 -9.04 1.22
N VAL A 19 9.91 -8.32 0.51
CA VAL A 19 11.32 -8.71 0.29
C VAL A 19 12.17 -8.69 1.57
N ARG A 20 11.68 -8.07 2.65
CA ARG A 20 12.35 -7.96 3.95
C ARG A 20 11.83 -9.00 4.96
N LEU A 21 10.78 -9.74 4.61
CA LEU A 21 10.19 -10.77 5.48
C LEU A 21 10.87 -12.11 5.23
N VAL A 22 11.69 -12.55 6.18
CA VAL A 22 12.43 -13.81 6.09
C VAL A 22 11.61 -15.01 6.61
N SER A 23 10.75 -14.76 7.61
CA SER A 23 9.87 -15.80 8.14
C SER A 23 8.68 -16.03 7.20
N ASN A 24 8.47 -17.28 6.81
CA ASN A 24 7.32 -17.69 6.01
C ASN A 24 5.99 -17.34 6.69
N ASP A 25 5.92 -17.44 8.02
CA ASP A 25 4.71 -17.11 8.77
C ASP A 25 4.37 -15.62 8.66
N PHE A 26 5.39 -14.76 8.71
CA PHE A 26 5.20 -13.32 8.56
C PHE A 26 4.92 -12.92 7.11
N LEU A 27 5.56 -13.57 6.14
CA LEU A 27 5.24 -13.37 4.72
C LEU A 27 3.79 -13.78 4.42
N LEU A 28 3.34 -14.91 4.97
CA LEU A 28 1.96 -15.37 4.85
C LEU A 28 0.98 -14.39 5.49
N ALA A 29 1.29 -13.91 6.70
CA ALA A 29 0.46 -12.92 7.38
C ALA A 29 0.37 -11.60 6.59
N ALA A 30 1.51 -11.08 6.11
CA ALA A 30 1.56 -9.89 5.27
C ALA A 30 0.76 -10.08 3.96
N GLY A 31 0.91 -11.24 3.31
CA GLY A 31 0.13 -11.62 2.12
C GLY A 31 -1.38 -11.61 2.35
N LYS A 32 -1.84 -12.07 3.53
CA LYS A 32 -3.26 -11.99 3.90
C LYS A 32 -3.73 -10.56 4.09
N ILE A 33 -2.92 -9.72 4.75
CA ILE A 33 -3.27 -8.32 4.99
C ILE A 33 -3.37 -7.57 3.66
N VAL A 34 -2.33 -7.62 2.82
CA VAL A 34 -2.32 -6.90 1.55
C VAL A 34 -3.47 -7.33 0.63
N SER A 35 -3.89 -8.59 0.69
CA SER A 35 -5.06 -9.08 -0.06
C SER A 35 -6.35 -8.37 0.37
N VAL A 36 -6.52 -8.07 1.66
CA VAL A 36 -7.69 -7.33 2.17
C VAL A 36 -7.60 -5.85 1.80
N GLU A 37 -6.44 -5.22 2.04
CA GLU A 37 -6.17 -3.82 1.67
C GLU A 37 -6.44 -3.58 0.16
N ALA A 38 -6.02 -4.49 -0.72
CA ALA A 38 -6.27 -4.37 -2.15
C ALA A 38 -7.76 -4.38 -2.51
N ARG A 39 -8.59 -5.18 -1.82
CA ARG A 39 -10.05 -5.18 -2.02
C ARG A 39 -10.67 -3.87 -1.55
N HIS A 40 -10.21 -3.35 -0.42
CA HIS A 40 -10.69 -2.06 0.08
C HIS A 40 -10.28 -0.92 -0.86
N ALA A 41 -9.03 -0.87 -1.31
CA ALA A 41 -8.53 0.12 -2.26
C ALA A 41 -9.35 0.11 -3.56
N ALA A 42 -9.57 -1.08 -4.14
CA ALA A 42 -10.39 -1.25 -5.34
C ALA A 42 -11.82 -0.74 -5.13
N TYR A 43 -12.47 -1.11 -4.02
CA TYR A 43 -13.83 -0.68 -3.71
C TYR A 43 -13.94 0.83 -3.51
N VAL A 44 -13.05 1.42 -2.71
CA VAL A 44 -13.04 2.87 -2.45
C VAL A 44 -12.81 3.66 -3.75
N ARG A 45 -11.93 3.18 -4.64
CA ARG A 45 -11.72 3.79 -5.95
C ARG A 45 -12.97 3.76 -6.81
N ASP A 46 -13.62 2.60 -6.90
CA ASP A 46 -14.82 2.44 -7.72
C ASP A 46 -15.98 3.30 -7.22
N LEU A 47 -16.11 3.48 -5.90
CA LEU A 47 -17.08 4.41 -5.30
C LEU A 47 -16.78 5.88 -5.63
N ILE A 48 -15.51 6.26 -5.74
CA ILE A 48 -15.10 7.63 -6.10
C ILE A 48 -15.30 7.88 -7.60
N SER A 49 -14.94 6.89 -8.42
CA SER A 49 -15.03 6.95 -9.88
C SER A 49 -15.30 5.55 -10.42
N ASN A 50 -16.49 5.33 -10.95
CA ASN A 50 -16.91 4.04 -11.50
C ASN A 50 -15.92 3.55 -12.57
N GLY A 51 -15.53 2.29 -12.49
CA GLY A 51 -14.60 1.63 -13.39
C GLY A 51 -13.13 1.86 -13.06
N SER A 52 -12.80 2.55 -11.96
CA SER A 52 -11.41 2.87 -11.58
C SER A 52 -10.75 1.88 -10.62
N PHE A 53 -11.42 0.77 -10.30
CA PHE A 53 -11.02 -0.22 -9.29
C PHE A 53 -9.60 -0.79 -9.46
N ALA A 54 -9.07 -0.83 -10.68
CA ALA A 54 -7.71 -1.31 -11.00
C ALA A 54 -7.05 -0.46 -12.11
N ASN A 55 -7.19 0.87 -12.02
CA ASN A 55 -6.62 1.76 -13.03
C ASN A 55 -5.08 1.86 -12.95
N THR A 56 -4.50 2.53 -13.95
CA THR A 56 -3.03 2.66 -14.12
C THR A 56 -2.34 3.50 -13.04
N GLU A 57 -3.08 4.13 -12.12
CA GLU A 57 -2.49 4.83 -10.98
C GLU A 57 -1.86 3.86 -9.97
N VAL A 58 -2.37 2.63 -9.88
CA VAL A 58 -1.98 1.64 -8.86
C VAL A 58 -1.54 0.32 -9.45
N VAL A 59 -2.04 -0.05 -10.63
CA VAL A 59 -1.65 -1.26 -11.34
C VAL A 59 -0.77 -0.93 -12.53
N ASN A 60 0.40 -1.58 -12.64
CA ASN A 60 1.31 -1.40 -13.76
C ASN A 60 0.89 -2.21 -15.00
N ALA A 61 1.63 -2.07 -16.11
CA ALA A 61 1.33 -2.78 -17.37
C ALA A 61 1.33 -4.31 -17.26
N ASN A 62 1.95 -4.88 -16.21
CA ASN A 62 1.97 -6.32 -15.95
C ASN A 62 0.83 -6.78 -15.03
N GLY A 63 -0.10 -5.90 -14.66
CA GLY A 63 -1.17 -6.23 -13.73
C GLY A 63 -0.73 -6.29 -12.27
N LEU A 64 0.42 -5.71 -11.92
CA LEU A 64 0.94 -5.73 -10.55
C LEU A 64 0.67 -4.41 -9.84
N ASP A 65 0.25 -4.50 -8.58
CA ASP A 65 0.18 -3.37 -7.67
C ASP A 65 1.56 -2.75 -7.42
N GLN A 66 1.55 -1.48 -6.97
CA GLN A 66 2.75 -0.79 -6.54
C GLN A 66 3.43 -1.48 -5.35
N ALA A 67 4.74 -1.30 -5.25
CA ALA A 67 5.56 -1.76 -4.13
C ALA A 67 6.50 -0.62 -3.71
N PHE A 68 6.25 -0.03 -2.53
CA PHE A 68 6.97 1.14 -2.07
C PHE A 68 8.09 0.78 -1.10
N THR A 69 9.22 1.45 -1.25
CA THR A 69 10.27 1.48 -0.22
C THR A 69 9.74 2.18 1.04
N PRO A 70 10.31 1.91 2.24
CA PRO A 70 9.78 2.55 3.44
C PRO A 70 9.97 4.08 3.45
N ALA A 71 10.94 4.61 2.69
CA ALA A 71 11.07 6.05 2.47
C ALA A 71 9.90 6.64 1.67
N GLN A 72 9.45 5.96 0.61
CA GLN A 72 8.26 6.35 -0.16
C GLN A 72 6.99 6.24 0.69
N VAL A 73 6.87 5.19 1.52
CA VAL A 73 5.75 5.04 2.45
C VAL A 73 5.68 6.21 3.42
N LEU A 74 6.81 6.60 4.03
CA LEU A 74 6.84 7.74 4.94
C LEU A 74 6.50 9.06 4.24
N ALA A 75 7.01 9.28 3.02
CA ALA A 75 6.70 10.48 2.26
C ALA A 75 5.19 10.59 1.98
N ALA A 76 4.53 9.48 1.63
CA ALA A 76 3.09 9.43 1.40
C ALA A 76 2.26 9.59 2.69
N ALA A 77 2.71 9.01 3.81
CA ALA A 77 2.03 9.10 5.10
C ALA A 77 2.23 10.45 5.81
N GLY A 78 3.31 11.19 5.49
CA GLY A 78 3.80 12.32 6.26
C GLY A 78 2.77 13.44 6.48
N GLY A 79 1.87 13.67 5.52
CA GLY A 79 0.79 14.66 5.65
C GLY A 79 -0.22 14.36 6.76
N PHE A 80 -0.31 13.10 7.20
CA PHE A 80 -1.26 12.64 8.21
C PHE A 80 -0.64 12.45 9.59
N ILE A 81 0.70 12.44 9.69
CA ILE A 81 1.42 12.16 10.93
C ILE A 81 1.73 13.49 11.63
N LYS A 82 1.24 13.66 12.87
CA LYS A 82 1.55 14.84 13.70
C LYS A 82 2.81 14.67 14.53
N THR A 83 3.14 13.43 14.88
CA THR A 83 4.33 13.10 15.67
C THR A 83 5.57 13.13 14.80
N LYS A 84 6.65 13.77 15.25
CA LYS A 84 7.93 13.71 14.53
C LYS A 84 8.43 12.26 14.50
N ILE A 85 8.66 11.73 13.30
CA ILE A 85 9.25 10.42 13.08
C ILE A 85 10.73 10.60 12.75
N ASN A 86 11.59 9.86 13.45
CA ASN A 86 12.99 9.71 13.07
C ASN A 86 13.16 8.32 12.44
N VAL A 87 13.72 8.24 11.24
CA VAL A 87 13.95 6.97 10.57
C VAL A 87 15.43 6.64 10.57
N ILE A 88 15.75 5.45 11.04
CA ILE A 88 17.11 4.89 11.09
C ILE A 88 17.12 3.54 10.36
N ASN A 89 18.21 3.24 9.66
CA ASN A 89 18.45 1.95 9.01
C ASN A 89 17.34 1.49 8.03
N LEU A 90 17.02 2.35 7.06
CA LEU A 90 16.14 2.04 5.91
C LEU A 90 16.79 1.03 4.95
#